data_AF-A0A6P3Y5V0-F1
#
_entry.id   AF-A0A6P3Y5V0-F1
#
_cell.length_a   1.000
_cell.length_b   1.000
_cell.length_c   1.000
_cell.angle_alpha   90.00
_cell.angle_beta   90.00
_cell.angle_gamma   90.00
#
_symmetry.space_group_name_H-M   'P 1'
#
loop_
_entity.id
_entity.type
_entity.pdbx_description
1 polymer ?
#
loop_
_entity_poly.entity_id
_entity_poly.type
_entity_poly.pdbx_seq_one_letter_code
_entity_poly.pdbx_strand_id
1 'polypeptide(L)'
;HNFKNAVVFRGLVDGLMIIYQLGICYVYIIFVAVHIKQVADQYGDPLDISTHMLILLLPLILINYIRNLKLLTPFSMLANVITFVGLAMTLVYMFEELPPISEREMFGTLRNFSLYFGTTLFALKAVDVIIALENNMKTPQYFGGYCGVLNIGMTVIVILYIAMGFFGYIKYGYNVAGSVTFNLPQQEV
;
A
#
# COMPACT_ATOMS: atom_id res chain seq x y z
N HIS A 1 -33.38 -18.57 18.79
CA HIS A 1 -32.61 -19.04 17.62
C HIS A 1 -31.75 -17.93 17.01
N ASN A 2 -32.30 -16.75 16.71
CA ASN A 2 -31.58 -15.64 16.03
C ASN A 2 -30.38 -15.05 16.82
N PHE A 3 -30.43 -15.04 18.16
CA PHE A 3 -29.35 -14.48 18.98
C PHE A 3 -28.06 -15.30 18.95
N LYS A 4 -28.17 -16.64 18.89
CA LYS A 4 -27.00 -17.55 18.88
C LYS A 4 -26.26 -17.46 17.54
N ASN A 5 -27.00 -17.32 16.44
CA ASN A 5 -26.44 -17.13 15.10
C ASN A 5 -25.75 -15.77 14.95
N ALA A 6 -26.29 -14.72 15.58
CA ALA A 6 -25.66 -13.39 15.58
C ALA A 6 -24.31 -13.36 16.31
N VAL A 7 -24.20 -14.07 17.45
CA VAL A 7 -22.93 -14.18 18.19
C VAL A 7 -21.89 -14.98 17.41
N VAL A 8 -22.28 -16.10 16.80
CA VAL A 8 -21.39 -16.92 15.95
C VAL A 8 -20.92 -16.13 14.73
N PHE A 9 -21.84 -15.39 14.08
CA PHE A 9 -21.50 -14.55 12.93
C PHE A 9 -20.52 -13.44 13.30
N ARG A 10 -20.74 -12.76 14.43
CA ARG A 10 -19.83 -11.72 14.91
C ARG A 10 -18.43 -12.27 15.20
N GLY A 11 -18.34 -13.40 15.90
CA GLY A 11 -17.06 -14.05 16.16
C GLY A 11 -16.31 -14.48 14.89
N LEU A 12 -17.05 -14.93 13.86
CA LEU A 12 -16.47 -15.27 12.56
C LEU A 12 -15.93 -14.02 11.84
N VAL A 13 -16.69 -12.92 11.82
CA VAL A 13 -16.25 -11.65 11.22
C VAL A 13 -15.00 -11.13 11.94
N ASP A 14 -15.02 -11.09 13.27
CA ASP A 14 -13.89 -10.63 14.07
C ASP A 14 -12.64 -11.50 13.82
N GLY A 15 -12.82 -12.83 13.75
CA GLY A 15 -11.73 -13.76 13.41
C GLY A 15 -11.16 -13.52 12.01
N LEU A 16 -12.01 -13.31 11.00
CA LEU A 16 -11.57 -12.99 9.64
C LEU A 16 -10.84 -11.65 9.58
N MET A 17 -11.28 -10.64 10.34
CA MET A 17 -10.61 -9.33 10.41
C MET A 17 -9.23 -9.44 11.07
N ILE A 18 -9.08 -10.26 12.12
CA ILE A 18 -7.78 -10.52 12.76
C ILE A 18 -6.82 -11.19 11.77
N ILE A 19 -7.26 -12.27 11.09
CA ILE A 19 -6.44 -12.97 10.09
C ILE A 19 -6.03 -12.00 8.97
N TYR A 20 -6.97 -11.18 8.50
CA TYR A 20 -6.72 -10.16 7.49
C TYR A 20 -5.67 -9.14 7.94
N GLN A 21 -5.79 -8.60 9.15
CA GLN A 21 -4.84 -7.63 9.70
C GLN A 21 -3.43 -8.22 9.86
N LEU A 22 -3.33 -9.47 10.34
CA LEU A 22 -2.06 -10.19 10.40
C LEU A 22 -1.43 -10.33 9.02
N GLY A 23 -2.25 -10.62 8.00
CA GLY A 23 -1.83 -10.65 6.61
C GLY A 23 -1.25 -9.31 6.12
N ILE A 24 -1.93 -8.19 6.38
CA ILE A 24 -1.40 -6.86 6.05
C ILE A 24 -0.05 -6.63 6.74
N CYS A 25 0.03 -6.87 8.05
CA CYS A 25 1.25 -6.66 8.82
C CYS A 25 2.43 -7.46 8.24
N TYR A 26 2.19 -8.71 7.86
CA TYR A 26 3.21 -9.57 7.25
C TYR A 26 3.68 -9.02 5.89
N VAL A 27 2.75 -8.67 5.00
CA VAL A 27 3.07 -8.09 3.69
C VAL A 27 3.86 -6.77 3.84
N TYR A 28 3.47 -5.93 4.81
CA TYR A 28 4.16 -4.67 5.07
C TYR A 28 5.61 -4.88 5.53
N ILE A 29 5.86 -5.82 6.45
CA ILE A 29 7.22 -6.14 6.92
C ILE A 29 8.08 -6.65 5.76
N ILE A 30 7.56 -7.55 4.93
CA ILE A 30 8.27 -8.03 3.74
C ILE A 30 8.58 -6.87 2.80
N PHE A 31 7.59 -6.04 2.49
CA PHE A 31 7.75 -4.91 1.58
C PHE A 31 8.88 -3.98 2.01
N VAL A 32 8.89 -3.58 3.28
CA VAL A 32 9.96 -2.75 3.84
C VAL A 32 11.31 -3.48 3.80
N ALA A 33 11.34 -4.76 4.16
CA ALA A 33 12.57 -5.55 4.15
C ALA A 33 13.18 -5.67 2.73
N VAL A 34 12.37 -5.88 1.69
CA VAL A 34 12.85 -5.93 0.30
C VAL A 34 13.38 -4.57 -0.15
N HIS A 35 12.72 -3.46 0.22
CA HIS A 35 13.22 -2.12 -0.10
C HIS A 35 14.53 -1.79 0.63
N ILE A 36 14.66 -2.14 1.92
CA ILE A 36 15.93 -1.97 2.64
C ILE A 36 17.02 -2.84 2.01
N LYS A 37 16.72 -4.11 1.69
CA LYS A 37 17.66 -5.00 1.02
C LYS A 37 18.15 -4.42 -0.31
N GLN A 38 17.24 -3.89 -1.13
CA GLN A 38 17.60 -3.27 -2.41
C GLN A 38 18.62 -2.13 -2.25
N VAL A 39 18.50 -1.33 -1.18
CA VAL A 39 19.45 -0.27 -0.85
C VAL A 39 20.72 -0.84 -0.23
N ALA A 40 20.61 -1.79 0.70
CA ALA A 40 21.75 -2.37 1.41
C ALA A 40 22.67 -3.18 0.47
N ASP A 41 22.11 -3.93 -0.48
CA ASP A 41 22.84 -4.69 -1.49
C ASP A 41 23.67 -3.77 -2.42
N GLN A 42 23.42 -2.45 -2.46
CA GLN A 42 24.26 -1.49 -3.18
C GLN A 42 25.55 -1.11 -2.43
N TYR A 43 25.55 -1.22 -1.09
CA TYR A 43 26.64 -0.74 -0.23
C TYR A 43 27.36 -1.84 0.56
N GLY A 44 26.87 -3.09 0.55
CA GLY A 44 27.45 -4.20 1.31
C GLY A 44 27.16 -5.58 0.73
N ASP A 45 27.63 -6.63 1.42
CA ASP A 45 27.42 -8.02 1.00
C ASP A 45 25.93 -8.39 1.02
N PRO A 46 25.44 -9.11 0.00
CA PRO A 46 24.03 -9.44 -0.11
C PRO A 46 23.59 -10.38 1.01
N LEU A 47 22.91 -9.83 2.01
CA LEU A 47 22.30 -10.61 3.09
C LEU A 47 20.92 -11.13 2.66
N ASP A 48 20.51 -12.27 3.21
CA ASP A 48 19.19 -12.83 2.94
C ASP A 48 18.06 -11.90 3.43
N ILE A 49 16.90 -11.96 2.76
CA ILE A 49 15.71 -11.16 3.12
C ILE A 49 15.27 -11.50 4.55
N SER A 50 15.41 -12.76 4.96
CA SER A 50 15.04 -13.23 6.31
C SER A 50 15.77 -12.47 7.42
N THR A 51 17.05 -12.17 7.20
CA THR A 51 17.88 -11.42 8.15
C THR A 51 17.41 -9.97 8.24
N HIS A 52 17.08 -9.34 7.11
CA HIS A 52 16.52 -7.99 7.07
C HIS A 52 15.17 -7.91 7.81
N MET A 53 14.30 -8.91 7.64
CA MET A 53 13.02 -8.99 8.38
C MET A 53 13.24 -9.09 9.90
N LEU A 54 14.23 -9.88 10.34
CA LEU A 54 14.55 -10.03 11.77
C LEU A 54 15.13 -8.75 12.37
N ILE A 55 15.98 -8.04 11.61
CA ILE A 55 16.46 -6.71 12.01
C ILE A 55 15.31 -5.72 12.09
N LEU A 56 14.36 -5.76 11.15
CA LEU A 56 13.18 -4.87 11.13
C LEU A 56 12.24 -5.10 12.32
N LEU A 57 12.19 -6.33 12.86
CA LEU A 57 11.33 -6.66 13.99
C LEU A 57 11.64 -5.81 15.23
N LEU A 58 12.92 -5.54 15.49
CA LEU A 58 13.38 -4.72 16.62
C LEU A 58 12.81 -3.29 16.62
N PRO A 59 13.02 -2.46 15.57
CA PRO A 59 12.43 -1.12 15.50
C PRO A 59 10.90 -1.16 15.47
N LEU A 60 10.27 -2.19 14.86
CA LEU A 60 8.81 -2.32 14.92
C LEU A 60 8.31 -2.50 16.35
N ILE A 61 8.95 -3.33 17.18
CA ILE A 61 8.58 -3.49 18.59
C ILE A 61 8.74 -2.17 19.35
N LEU A 62 9.84 -1.44 19.11
CA LEU A 62 10.08 -0.15 19.76
C LEU A 62 9.01 0.89 19.38
N ILE A 63 8.60 0.95 18.11
CA ILE A 63 7.53 1.85 17.65
C ILE A 63 6.19 1.47 18.28
N ASN A 64 5.88 0.17 18.39
CA ASN A 64 4.65 -0.30 19.06
C ASN A 64 4.61 0.06 20.55
N TYR A 65 5.76 0.29 21.19
CA TYR A 65 5.83 0.73 22.57
C TYR A 65 5.51 2.22 22.76
N ILE A 66 5.52 3.01 21.68
CA ILE A 66 5.18 4.43 21.72
C ILE A 66 3.67 4.59 21.94
N ARG A 67 3.29 4.82 23.21
CA ARG A 67 1.87 5.04 23.59
C ARG A 67 1.32 6.39 23.16
N ASN A 68 2.16 7.36 22.83
CA ASN A 68 1.73 8.71 22.49
C ASN A 68 1.74 8.95 20.97
N LEU A 69 0.59 8.69 20.34
CA LEU A 69 0.39 8.90 18.89
C LEU A 69 0.62 10.35 18.44
N LYS A 70 0.55 11.35 19.33
CA LYS A 70 0.84 12.75 18.99
C LYS A 70 2.31 12.97 18.62
N LEU A 71 3.22 12.15 19.14
CA LEU A 71 4.64 12.21 18.79
C LEU A 71 4.88 11.75 17.33
N LEU A 72 4.05 10.83 16.83
CA LEU A 72 4.15 10.32 15.47
C LEU A 72 3.52 11.26 14.44
N THR A 73 2.63 12.17 14.84
CA THR A 73 1.92 13.07 13.92
C THR A 73 2.86 13.90 13.03
N PRO A 74 3.87 14.64 13.54
CA PRO A 74 4.78 15.40 12.69
C PRO A 74 5.64 14.50 11.78
N PHE A 75 6.05 13.33 12.28
CA PHE A 75 6.80 12.35 11.49
C PHE A 75 5.96 11.79 10.35
N SER A 76 4.68 11.48 10.61
CA SER A 76 3.74 11.01 9.59
C SER A 76 3.47 12.08 8.53
N MET A 77 3.35 13.35 8.91
CA MET A 77 3.22 14.45 7.95
C MET A 77 4.44 14.52 7.02
N LEU A 78 5.66 14.43 7.57
CA LEU A 78 6.89 14.40 6.78
C LEU A 78 6.91 13.18 5.85
N ALA A 79 6.56 11.99 6.36
CA ALA A 79 6.49 10.78 5.57
C ALA A 79 5.48 10.89 4.41
N ASN A 80 4.34 11.53 4.63
CA ASN A 80 3.36 11.80 3.58
C ASN A 80 3.93 12.73 2.50
N VAL A 81 4.65 13.79 2.88
CA VAL A 81 5.31 14.69 1.92
C VAL A 81 6.33 13.91 1.08
N ILE A 82 7.17 13.09 1.72
CA ILE A 82 8.14 12.23 1.01
C ILE A 82 7.41 11.26 0.07
N THR A 83 6.28 10.71 0.49
CA THR A 83 5.44 9.81 -0.34
C THR A 83 4.92 10.54 -1.58
N PHE A 84 4.42 11.78 -1.43
CA PHE A 84 3.97 12.57 -2.58
C PHE A 84 5.12 12.90 -3.54
N VAL A 85 6.30 13.23 -3.02
CA VAL A 85 7.49 13.49 -3.85
C VAL A 85 7.91 12.20 -4.58
N GLY A 86 7.95 11.06 -3.90
CA GLY A 86 8.26 9.77 -4.52
C GLY A 86 7.25 9.38 -5.60
N LEU A 87 5.96 9.61 -5.36
CA LEU A 87 4.91 9.39 -6.34
C LEU A 87 5.10 10.30 -7.57
N ALA A 88 5.37 11.59 -7.36
CA ALA A 88 5.60 12.54 -8.44
C ALA A 88 6.84 12.17 -9.28
N MET A 89 7.95 11.82 -8.65
CA MET A 89 9.14 11.33 -9.36
C MET A 89 8.83 10.08 -10.18
N THR A 90 8.14 9.11 -9.57
CA THR A 90 7.78 7.88 -10.27
C THR A 90 6.91 8.16 -11.50
N LEU A 91 5.96 9.09 -11.40
CA LEU A 91 5.16 9.53 -12.54
C LEU A 91 6.02 10.17 -13.63
N VAL A 92 6.96 11.04 -13.29
CA VAL A 92 7.88 11.66 -14.27
C VAL A 92 8.65 10.58 -15.05
N TYR A 93 9.28 9.63 -14.35
CA TYR A 93 10.01 8.52 -14.98
C TYR A 93 9.11 7.60 -15.82
N MET A 94 7.83 7.45 -15.46
CA MET A 94 6.89 6.70 -16.30
C MET A 94 6.59 7.41 -17.62
N PHE A 95 6.57 8.75 -17.64
CA PHE A 95 6.27 9.53 -18.85
C PHE A 95 7.47 9.73 -19.77
N GLU A 96 8.69 9.52 -19.28
CA GLU A 96 9.89 9.51 -20.12
C GLU A 96 9.88 8.29 -21.04
N GLU A 97 10.13 8.48 -22.34
CA GLU A 97 10.27 7.43 -23.35
C GLU A 97 9.17 6.36 -23.32
N LEU A 98 7.91 6.79 -23.49
CA LEU A 98 6.77 5.87 -23.60
C LEU A 98 6.80 5.13 -24.95
N PRO A 99 6.83 3.78 -24.95
CA PRO A 99 6.70 3.00 -26.17
C PRO A 99 5.28 3.11 -26.76
N PRO A 100 5.10 2.86 -28.06
CA PRO A 100 3.79 2.95 -28.69
C PRO A 100 2.81 1.93 -28.10
N ILE A 101 1.58 2.39 -27.82
CA ILE A 101 0.52 1.61 -27.16
C ILE A 101 0.18 0.32 -27.95
N SER A 102 0.38 0.34 -29.27
CA SER A 102 0.13 -0.80 -30.17
C SER A 102 1.01 -2.01 -29.93
N GLU A 103 2.13 -1.88 -29.22
CA GLU A 103 3.03 -3.00 -28.88
C GLU A 103 2.62 -3.75 -27.60
N ARG A 104 1.58 -3.28 -26.89
CA ARG A 104 1.16 -3.87 -25.61
C ARG A 104 -0.05 -4.76 -25.78
N GLU A 105 -0.01 -5.93 -25.13
CA GLU A 105 -1.18 -6.81 -25.04
C GLU A 105 -2.30 -6.10 -24.27
N MET A 106 -3.46 -5.96 -24.90
CA MET A 106 -4.59 -5.24 -24.30
C MET A 106 -5.33 -6.09 -23.25
N PHE A 107 -5.14 -7.42 -23.27
CA PHE A 107 -5.87 -8.35 -22.41
C PHE A 107 -4.92 -9.30 -21.69
N GLY A 108 -5.02 -9.36 -20.36
CA GLY A 108 -4.35 -10.38 -19.55
C GLY A 108 -5.12 -11.70 -19.51
N THR A 109 -4.43 -12.77 -19.09
CA THR A 109 -5.07 -14.08 -18.85
C THR A 109 -6.07 -14.04 -17.69
N LEU A 110 -7.03 -14.97 -17.66
CA LEU A 110 -8.03 -15.10 -16.58
C LEU A 110 -7.42 -15.14 -15.16
N ARG A 111 -6.23 -15.75 -15.01
CA ARG A 111 -5.47 -15.77 -13.75
C ARG A 111 -5.01 -14.36 -13.33
N ASN A 112 -4.53 -13.57 -14.29
CA ASN A 112 -4.06 -12.20 -14.04
C ASN A 112 -5.22 -11.30 -13.64
N PHE A 113 -6.42 -11.55 -14.18
CA PHE A 113 -7.64 -10.86 -13.79
C PHE A 113 -7.99 -11.10 -12.30
N SER A 114 -7.89 -12.34 -11.82
CA SER A 114 -8.13 -12.67 -10.41
C SER A 114 -7.10 -12.00 -9.47
N LEU A 115 -5.81 -12.05 -9.84
CA LEU A 115 -4.75 -11.38 -9.08
C LEU A 115 -4.94 -9.85 -9.05
N TYR A 116 -5.26 -9.24 -10.19
CA TYR A 116 -5.56 -7.82 -10.29
C TYR A 116 -6.72 -7.41 -9.38
N PHE A 117 -7.82 -8.18 -9.41
CA PHE A 117 -8.98 -7.92 -8.58
C PHE A 117 -8.64 -7.99 -7.09
N GLY A 118 -7.90 -9.04 -6.68
CA GLY A 118 -7.43 -9.20 -5.30
C GLY A 118 -6.54 -8.05 -4.83
N THR A 119 -5.54 -7.67 -5.64
CA THR A 119 -4.62 -6.57 -5.32
C THR A 119 -5.33 -5.22 -5.27
N THR A 120 -6.28 -4.96 -6.19
CA THR A 120 -7.05 -3.70 -6.21
C THR A 120 -7.95 -3.58 -4.99
N LEU A 121 -8.66 -4.66 -4.63
CA LEU A 121 -9.46 -4.70 -3.41
C LEU A 121 -8.61 -4.51 -2.16
N PHE A 122 -7.43 -5.14 -2.12
CA PHE A 122 -6.47 -4.95 -1.03
C PHE A 122 -6.01 -3.50 -0.92
N ALA A 123 -5.64 -2.87 -2.05
CA ALA A 123 -5.12 -1.50 -2.08
C ALA A 123 -6.17 -0.42 -1.74
N LEU A 124 -7.45 -0.67 -2.02
CA LEU A 124 -8.55 0.26 -1.75
C LEU A 124 -9.21 0.05 -0.37
N LYS A 125 -8.92 -1.07 0.31
CA LYS A 125 -9.51 -1.37 1.60
C LYS A 125 -8.81 -0.58 2.72
N ALA A 126 -9.59 0.25 3.42
CA ALA A 126 -9.10 1.05 4.54
C ALA A 126 -10.05 1.04 5.77
N VAL A 127 -10.89 0.02 5.93
CA VAL A 127 -12.01 0.00 6.91
C VAL A 127 -11.55 0.32 8.34
N ASP A 128 -10.50 -0.32 8.84
CA ASP A 128 -10.04 -0.12 10.21
C ASP A 128 -9.51 1.31 10.44
N VAL A 129 -8.87 1.87 9.41
CA VAL A 129 -8.37 3.26 9.41
C VAL A 129 -9.52 4.26 9.32
N ILE A 130 -10.55 3.96 8.52
CA ILE A 130 -11.75 4.78 8.36
C ILE A 130 -12.46 4.95 9.70
N ILE A 131 -12.66 3.86 10.46
CA ILE A 131 -13.29 3.90 11.78
C ILE A 131 -12.43 4.68 12.78
N ALA A 132 -11.12 4.45 12.80
CA ALA A 132 -10.21 5.19 13.68
C ALA A 132 -10.19 6.68 13.35
N LEU A 133 -10.20 7.04 12.06
CA LEU A 133 -10.19 8.42 11.59
C LEU A 133 -11.49 9.13 11.94
N GLU A 134 -12.64 8.52 11.68
CA GLU A 134 -13.97 9.05 12.04
C GLU A 134 -14.04 9.38 13.54
N ASN A 135 -13.59 8.46 14.40
CA ASN A 135 -13.56 8.65 15.86
C ASN A 135 -12.63 9.78 16.33
N ASN A 136 -11.59 10.11 15.55
CA ASN A 136 -10.62 11.16 15.88
C ASN A 136 -10.92 12.50 15.20
N MET A 137 -11.98 12.60 14.40
CA MET A 137 -12.37 13.85 13.75
C MET A 137 -13.14 14.76 14.71
N LYS A 138 -12.88 16.07 14.61
CA LYS A 138 -13.66 17.09 15.33
C LYS A 138 -15.14 17.10 14.92
N THR A 139 -15.44 16.68 13.69
CA THR A 139 -16.79 16.67 13.12
C THR A 139 -17.05 15.37 12.35
N PRO A 140 -17.35 14.25 13.03
CA PRO A 140 -17.52 12.93 12.41
C PRO A 140 -18.70 12.88 11.43
N GLN A 141 -19.75 13.67 11.66
CA GLN A 141 -20.95 13.74 10.80
C GLN A 141 -20.68 14.14 9.34
N TYR A 142 -19.55 14.81 9.06
CA TYR A 142 -19.15 15.19 7.70
C TYR A 142 -18.17 14.20 7.05
N PHE A 143 -17.82 13.11 7.73
CA PHE A 143 -16.85 12.15 7.21
C PHE A 143 -17.40 11.33 6.04
N GLY A 144 -18.62 10.78 6.20
CA GLY A 144 -19.26 9.86 5.24
C GLY A 144 -20.28 10.48 4.28
N GLY A 145 -20.47 11.80 4.24
CA GLY A 145 -21.41 12.45 3.32
C GLY A 145 -21.03 12.25 1.84
N TYR A 146 -21.94 12.57 0.89
CA TYR A 146 -21.67 12.48 -0.55
C TYR A 146 -20.45 13.31 -1.03
N CYS A 147 -20.21 14.47 -0.40
CA CYS A 147 -18.98 15.26 -0.52
C CYS A 147 -18.17 15.24 0.79
N GLY A 148 -18.30 14.16 1.55
CA GLY A 148 -17.55 13.93 2.78
C GLY A 148 -16.07 13.72 2.49
N VAL A 149 -15.25 13.96 3.50
CA VAL A 149 -13.79 13.86 3.42
C VAL A 149 -13.35 12.49 2.86
N LEU A 150 -14.06 11.42 3.25
CA LEU A 150 -13.78 10.07 2.78
C LEU A 150 -14.00 9.93 1.27
N ASN A 151 -15.16 10.36 0.75
CA ASN A 151 -15.48 10.17 -0.67
C ASN A 151 -14.55 10.96 -1.59
N ILE A 152 -14.21 12.19 -1.19
CA ILE A 152 -13.24 13.03 -1.91
C ILE A 152 -11.86 12.35 -1.90
N GLY A 153 -11.39 11.91 -0.73
CA GLY A 153 -10.10 11.23 -0.60
C GLY A 153 -10.01 9.95 -1.43
N MET A 154 -11.04 9.11 -1.37
CA MET A 154 -11.11 7.87 -2.15
C MET A 154 -11.13 8.14 -3.66
N THR A 155 -11.85 9.17 -4.11
CA THR A 155 -11.89 9.55 -5.54
C THR A 155 -10.50 9.92 -6.05
N VAL A 156 -9.76 10.73 -5.29
CA VAL A 156 -8.38 11.11 -5.64
C VAL A 156 -7.47 9.90 -5.70
N ILE A 157 -7.52 9.00 -4.70
CA ILE A 157 -6.68 7.79 -4.66
C ILE A 157 -6.99 6.87 -5.85
N VAL A 158 -8.27 6.65 -6.18
CA VAL A 158 -8.68 5.81 -7.31
C VAL A 158 -8.16 6.37 -8.62
N ILE A 159 -8.27 7.68 -8.85
CA ILE A 159 -7.74 8.32 -10.07
C ILE A 159 -6.22 8.13 -10.16
N LEU A 160 -5.49 8.33 -9.06
CA LEU A 160 -4.04 8.13 -9.01
C LEU A 160 -3.66 6.68 -9.29
N TYR A 161 -4.36 5.70 -8.73
CA TYR A 161 -4.10 4.28 -8.97
C TYR A 161 -4.38 3.88 -10.42
N ILE A 162 -5.45 4.39 -11.03
CA ILE A 162 -5.74 4.15 -12.45
C ILE A 162 -4.64 4.74 -13.32
N ALA A 163 -4.21 5.98 -13.06
CA ALA A 163 -3.12 6.61 -13.82
C ALA A 163 -1.82 5.81 -13.69
N MET A 164 -1.41 5.50 -12.45
CA MET A 164 -0.19 4.72 -12.18
C MET A 164 -0.23 3.32 -12.83
N GLY A 165 -1.36 2.62 -12.74
CA GLY A 165 -1.53 1.31 -13.36
C GLY A 165 -1.47 1.35 -14.88
N PHE A 166 -2.13 2.35 -15.49
CA PHE A 166 -2.16 2.52 -16.94
C PHE A 166 -0.79 2.89 -17.51
N PHE A 167 -0.16 3.95 -17.00
CA PHE A 167 1.15 4.40 -17.50
C PHE A 167 2.27 3.43 -17.12
N GLY A 168 2.20 2.81 -15.94
CA GLY A 168 3.15 1.77 -15.54
C GLY A 168 3.11 0.56 -16.47
N TYR A 169 1.92 0.13 -16.90
CA TYR A 169 1.79 -0.96 -17.86
C TYR A 169 2.31 -0.58 -19.25
N ILE A 170 2.06 0.63 -19.73
CA ILE A 170 2.61 1.10 -21.01
C ILE A 170 4.13 1.12 -20.98
N LYS A 171 4.75 1.63 -19.90
CA LYS A 171 6.21 1.74 -19.80
C LYS A 171 6.90 0.38 -19.62
N TYR A 172 6.47 -0.44 -18.66
CA TYR A 172 7.19 -1.67 -18.27
C TYR A 172 6.65 -2.96 -18.90
N GLY A 173 5.40 -2.95 -19.40
CA GLY A 173 4.77 -4.12 -20.01
C GLY A 173 4.69 -5.33 -19.07
N TYR A 174 4.94 -6.52 -19.62
CA TYR A 174 4.87 -7.79 -18.87
C TYR A 174 5.98 -7.95 -17.82
N ASN A 175 7.09 -7.21 -17.96
CA ASN A 175 8.25 -7.29 -17.05
C ASN A 175 8.10 -6.41 -15.81
N VAL A 176 6.93 -5.82 -15.59
CA VAL A 176 6.68 -4.97 -14.42
C VAL A 176 6.85 -5.76 -13.12
N ALA A 177 7.77 -5.33 -12.27
CA ALA A 177 7.94 -5.87 -10.93
C ALA A 177 6.73 -5.56 -10.04
N GLY A 178 6.53 -6.34 -8.97
CA GLY A 178 5.40 -6.20 -8.05
C GLY A 178 5.29 -4.85 -7.33
N SER A 179 6.35 -4.04 -7.34
CA SER A 179 6.30 -2.61 -7.00
C SER A 179 6.91 -1.81 -8.14
N VAL A 180 6.27 -0.71 -8.52
CA VAL A 180 6.73 0.17 -9.59
C VAL A 180 8.15 0.68 -9.30
N THR A 181 8.45 1.01 -8.05
CA THR A 181 9.75 1.54 -7.62
C THR A 181 10.89 0.55 -7.87
N PHE A 182 10.64 -0.76 -7.93
CA PHE A 182 11.66 -1.73 -8.32
C PHE A 182 12.04 -1.66 -9.80
N ASN A 183 11.20 -1.07 -10.64
CA ASN A 183 11.46 -0.93 -12.07
C ASN A 183 12.22 0.35 -12.42
N LEU A 184 12.42 1.26 -11.46
CA LEU A 184 13.25 2.46 -11.65
C LEU A 184 14.72 2.05 -11.81
N PRO A 185 15.50 2.75 -12.65
CA PRO A 185 16.92 2.47 -12.82
C PRO A 185 17.62 2.60 -11.46
N GLN A 186 18.33 1.55 -11.06
CA GLN A 186 19.03 1.50 -9.75
C GLN A 186 20.39 2.22 -9.79
N GLN A 187 20.82 2.66 -10.97
CA GLN A 187 22.10 3.33 -11.20
C GLN A 187 21.84 4.63 -11.97
N GLU A 188 21.59 5.70 -11.23
CA GLU A 188 21.92 7.05 -11.67
C GLU A 188 22.89 7.63 -10.64
N VAL A 189 24.07 8.03 -11.14
CA VAL A 189 25.18 8.61 -10.37
C VAL A 189 24.94 10.10 -10.17
#